data_AF-A0A0D2GP56-F1
#
_entry.id   AF-A0A0D2GP56-F1
#
_cell.length_a   1.000
_cell.length_b   1.000
_cell.length_c   1.000
_cell.angle_alpha   90.00
_cell.angle_beta   90.00
_cell.angle_gamma   90.00
#
_symmetry.space_group_name_H-M   'P 1'
#
loop_
_entity.id
_entity.type
_entity.pdbx_description
1 polymer ?
#
loop_
_entity_poly.entity_id
_entity_poly.type
_entity_poly.pdbx_seq_one_letter_code
_entity_poly.pdbx_strand_id
1 'polypeptide(L)'
;MPSHEGDRGWGGNLWYSRRALRRILNLDLVVYDKNPEVGGTWYENRYPGVACDIPAHVYQASFEPNSNWSQFYASEAEILEYWKGIVAKYDLRRYMKLGHKVVEARFNEAESKWYVKAEDCRTGEVVQNICDPEDKWYDIIQVNLSAAFVLAQAFASDIVKRRAQGKIINTSSVGGFLASKNTVAYTAARHGINALTKSFSTEFAALGINVNAVAPGYTITEMTRKNLENNGEAFLKRIPIG
;
A
#
# COMPACT_ATOMS: atom_id res chain seq x y z
N MET A 1 -5.77 -22.03 20.23
CA MET A 1 -5.35 -20.68 19.81
C MET A 1 -6.03 -19.69 20.76
N PRO A 2 -5.33 -18.77 21.43
CA PRO A 2 -6.02 -17.84 22.32
C PRO A 2 -6.78 -16.82 21.49
N SER A 3 -8.09 -16.77 21.70
CA SER A 3 -9.04 -15.82 21.15
C SER A 3 -8.74 -14.42 21.71
N HIS A 4 -7.96 -13.64 20.96
CA HIS A 4 -7.84 -12.21 21.22
C HIS A 4 -9.04 -11.52 20.59
N GLU A 5 -10.14 -11.41 21.34
CA GLU A 5 -11.11 -10.33 21.17
C GLU A 5 -10.40 -9.01 21.55
N GLY A 6 -9.59 -8.51 20.61
CA GLY A 6 -8.91 -7.24 20.75
C GLY A 6 -9.91 -6.11 20.63
N ASP A 7 -10.23 -5.51 21.77
CA ASP A 7 -10.58 -4.10 21.99
C ASP A 7 -10.99 -3.33 20.72
N ARG A 8 -12.29 -3.19 20.47
CA ARG A 8 -12.86 -2.51 19.27
C ARG A 8 -12.70 -0.98 19.30
N GLY A 9 -11.94 -0.46 20.26
CA GLY A 9 -11.60 0.96 20.39
C GLY A 9 -10.27 1.34 19.72
N TRP A 10 -9.79 2.55 20.01
CA TRP A 10 -8.54 3.09 19.44
C TRP A 10 -7.30 2.23 19.76
N GLY A 11 -7.27 1.54 20.90
CA GLY A 11 -6.19 0.62 21.24
C GLY A 11 -6.04 -0.51 20.21
N GLY A 12 -7.15 -1.12 19.77
CA GLY A 12 -7.17 -2.13 18.72
C GLY A 12 -6.75 -1.59 17.36
N ASN A 13 -7.27 -0.42 16.96
CA ASN A 13 -6.93 0.21 15.68
C ASN A 13 -5.43 0.56 15.58
N LEU A 14 -4.83 1.07 16.66
CA LEU A 14 -3.41 1.41 16.70
C LEU A 14 -2.52 0.16 16.71
N TRP A 15 -2.91 -0.87 17.47
CA TRP A 15 -2.23 -2.16 17.48
C TRP A 15 -2.24 -2.80 16.09
N TYR A 16 -3.41 -2.83 15.44
CA TYR A 16 -3.56 -3.41 14.11
C TYR A 16 -2.76 -2.63 13.07
N SER A 17 -2.87 -1.30 13.07
CA SER A 17 -2.11 -0.44 12.14
C SER A 17 -0.61 -0.71 12.23
N ARG A 18 -0.04 -0.72 13.45
CA ARG A 18 1.40 -0.99 13.64
C ARG A 18 1.78 -2.42 13.23
N ARG A 19 0.97 -3.42 13.56
CA ARG A 19 1.26 -4.82 13.23
C ARG A 19 1.13 -5.10 11.74
N ALA A 20 0.09 -4.58 11.11
CA ALA A 20 -0.19 -4.72 9.68
C ALA A 20 0.94 -4.07 8.87
N LEU A 21 1.34 -2.83 9.19
CA LEU A 21 2.47 -2.16 8.53
C LEU A 21 3.81 -2.91 8.67
N ARG A 22 4.00 -3.71 9.73
CA ARG A 22 5.22 -4.51 9.93
C ARG A 22 5.20 -5.87 9.27
N ARG A 23 4.02 -6.45 9.01
CA ARG A 23 3.87 -7.85 8.60
C ARG A 23 3.30 -8.01 7.20
N ILE A 24 2.54 -7.03 6.71
CA ILE A 24 1.95 -7.03 5.38
C ILE A 24 2.81 -6.16 4.49
N LEU A 25 3.55 -6.80 3.59
CA LEU A 25 4.35 -6.10 2.58
C LEU A 25 3.40 -5.45 1.57
N ASN A 26 3.66 -4.19 1.20
CA ASN A 26 2.86 -3.40 0.25
C ASN A 26 1.44 -3.01 0.69
N LEU A 27 1.21 -2.86 1.99
CA LEU A 27 -0.07 -2.38 2.51
C LEU A 27 -0.25 -0.87 2.27
N ASP A 28 -1.34 -0.52 1.60
CA ASP A 28 -1.87 0.84 1.57
C ASP A 28 -2.91 0.97 2.68
N LEU A 29 -2.59 1.70 3.75
CA LEU A 29 -3.41 1.77 4.96
C LEU A 29 -4.09 3.13 5.08
N VAL A 30 -5.41 3.10 5.23
CA VAL A 30 -6.22 4.27 5.62
C VAL A 30 -7.10 3.90 6.80
N VAL A 31 -7.10 4.75 7.84
CA VAL A 31 -7.91 4.63 9.05
C VAL A 31 -8.86 5.81 9.10
N TYR A 32 -10.16 5.55 9.18
CA TYR A 32 -11.21 6.56 9.30
C TYR A 32 -11.70 6.70 10.73
N ASP A 33 -11.93 7.92 11.20
CA ASP A 33 -12.65 8.20 12.44
C ASP A 33 -13.48 9.48 12.29
N LYS A 34 -14.72 9.46 12.81
CA LYS A 34 -15.64 10.60 12.78
C LYS A 34 -15.13 11.80 13.59
N ASN A 35 -14.30 11.53 14.60
CA ASN A 35 -13.76 12.55 15.49
C ASN A 35 -12.64 13.32 14.79
N PRO A 36 -12.50 14.63 15.04
CA PRO A 36 -11.44 15.44 14.43
C PRO A 36 -10.05 15.16 15.04
N GLU A 37 -9.99 14.37 16.11
CA GLU A 37 -8.77 14.03 16.83
C GLU A 37 -8.78 12.55 17.26
N VAL A 38 -7.59 11.98 17.47
CA VAL A 38 -7.42 10.60 17.95
C VAL A 38 -7.91 10.45 19.38
N GLY A 39 -8.39 9.25 19.73
CA GLY A 39 -8.72 8.88 21.11
C GLY A 39 -10.07 8.20 21.31
N GLY A 40 -10.99 8.34 20.36
CA GLY A 40 -12.30 7.67 20.36
C GLY A 40 -13.07 7.91 21.64
N THR A 41 -13.35 6.87 22.41
CA THR A 41 -14.01 6.98 23.72
C THR A 41 -13.34 8.01 24.64
N TRP A 42 -12.00 8.05 24.66
CA TRP A 42 -11.24 9.02 25.46
C TRP A 42 -11.17 10.40 24.81
N TYR A 43 -11.61 10.54 23.57
CA TYR A 43 -11.88 11.84 22.94
C TYR A 43 -13.30 12.35 23.21
N GLU A 44 -14.31 11.46 23.13
CA GLU A 44 -15.72 11.83 23.22
C GLU A 44 -16.18 12.08 24.67
N ASN A 45 -15.70 11.30 25.64
CA ASN A 45 -16.15 11.42 27.02
C ASN A 45 -15.40 12.55 27.74
N ARG A 46 -16.15 13.58 28.15
CA ARG A 46 -15.64 14.79 28.85
C ARG A 46 -16.39 15.12 30.14
N TYR A 47 -17.20 14.18 30.64
CA TYR A 47 -17.92 14.38 31.90
C TYR A 47 -16.94 14.37 33.09
N PRO A 48 -17.19 15.13 34.15
CA PRO A 48 -16.30 15.19 35.31
C PRO A 48 -16.04 13.82 35.94
N GLY A 49 -14.78 13.52 36.25
CA GLY A 49 -14.38 12.29 36.94
C GLY A 49 -14.23 11.05 36.04
N VAL A 50 -14.25 11.21 34.71
CA VAL A 50 -13.99 10.12 33.77
C VAL A 50 -12.58 9.53 33.98
N ALA A 51 -12.50 8.21 34.18
CA ALA A 51 -11.28 7.46 34.41
C ALA A 51 -11.46 6.01 33.95
N CYS A 52 -10.36 5.26 33.81
CA CYS A 52 -10.45 3.81 33.60
C CYS A 52 -10.92 3.09 34.89
N ASP A 53 -11.54 1.93 34.72
CA ASP A 53 -12.07 1.09 35.80
C ASP A 53 -11.15 -0.09 36.17
N ILE A 54 -10.08 -0.29 35.42
CA ILE A 54 -9.01 -1.24 35.70
C ILE A 54 -7.69 -0.49 35.96
N PRO A 55 -6.68 -1.13 36.59
CA PRO A 55 -5.40 -0.48 36.83
C PRO A 55 -4.78 0.04 35.52
N ALA A 56 -4.34 1.30 35.48
CA ALA A 56 -3.79 1.91 34.27
C ALA A 56 -2.61 1.12 33.67
N HIS A 57 -1.86 0.42 34.52
CA HIS A 57 -0.75 -0.46 34.17
C HIS A 57 -1.16 -1.67 33.32
N VAL A 58 -2.44 -2.02 33.29
CA VAL A 58 -3.01 -3.06 32.42
C VAL A 58 -3.94 -2.49 31.34
N TYR A 59 -4.32 -1.21 31.45
CA TYR A 59 -5.10 -0.47 30.45
C TYR A 59 -4.20 0.21 29.40
N GLN A 60 -3.17 -0.49 28.94
CA GLN A 60 -2.15 0.06 28.04
C GLN A 60 -1.77 -0.93 26.95
N ALA A 61 -1.19 -0.43 25.87
CA ALA A 61 -0.70 -1.28 24.81
C ALA A 61 0.46 -2.15 25.31
N SER A 62 0.35 -3.46 25.13
CA SER A 62 1.38 -4.43 25.55
C SER A 62 2.75 -4.22 24.92
N PHE A 63 2.83 -3.47 23.81
CA PHE A 63 4.08 -3.14 23.13
C PHE A 63 4.63 -1.75 23.48
N GLU A 64 3.91 -0.95 24.26
CA GLU A 64 4.30 0.39 24.69
C GLU A 64 3.86 0.62 26.14
N PRO A 65 4.46 -0.09 27.11
CA PRO A 65 4.12 0.11 28.52
C PRO A 65 4.55 1.50 28.99
N ASN A 66 3.68 2.14 29.76
CA ASN A 66 3.90 3.37 30.50
C ASN A 66 3.99 3.03 32.00
N SER A 67 5.10 3.41 32.63
CA SER A 67 5.33 3.26 34.07
C SER A 67 4.99 4.52 34.88
N ASN A 68 4.65 5.61 34.19
CA ASN A 68 4.53 6.94 34.79
C ASN A 68 3.07 7.37 34.96
N TRP A 69 2.15 6.40 35.11
CA TRP A 69 0.75 6.71 35.39
C TRP A 69 0.63 7.47 36.72
N SER A 70 -0.05 8.61 36.70
CA SER A 70 -0.18 9.50 37.86
C SER A 70 -1.05 8.90 38.97
N GLN A 71 -1.98 8.01 38.60
CA GLN A 71 -2.89 7.32 39.51
C GLN A 71 -3.09 5.86 39.12
N PHE A 72 -3.60 5.06 40.06
CA PHE A 72 -3.92 3.65 39.81
C PHE A 72 -5.05 3.52 38.77
N TYR A 73 -6.05 4.39 38.83
CA TYR A 73 -7.09 4.57 37.82
C TYR A 73 -6.84 5.90 37.11
N ALA A 74 -6.26 5.86 35.92
CA ALA A 74 -5.87 7.06 35.18
C ALA A 74 -7.09 7.77 34.59
N SER A 75 -7.02 9.10 34.51
CA SER A 75 -8.09 9.96 33.95
C SER A 75 -8.16 9.86 32.43
N GLU A 76 -9.25 10.39 31.83
CA GLU A 76 -9.35 10.46 30.37
C GLU A 76 -8.21 11.24 29.74
N ALA A 77 -7.80 12.34 30.36
CA ALA A 77 -6.79 13.24 29.82
C ALA A 77 -5.44 12.52 29.72
N GLU A 78 -5.10 11.76 30.76
CA GLU A 78 -3.85 11.00 30.81
C GLU A 78 -3.85 9.83 29.83
N ILE A 79 -4.95 9.09 29.74
CA ILE A 79 -5.10 7.98 28.78
C ILE A 79 -5.12 8.49 27.34
N LEU A 80 -5.81 9.61 27.09
CA LEU A 80 -5.85 10.25 25.79
C LEU A 80 -4.44 10.67 25.35
N GLU A 81 -3.65 11.27 26.24
CA GLU A 81 -2.27 11.63 25.92
C GLU A 81 -1.39 10.41 25.68
N TYR A 82 -1.56 9.34 26.44
CA TYR A 82 -0.85 8.10 26.18
C TYR A 82 -1.08 7.59 24.74
N TRP A 83 -2.32 7.57 24.26
CA TRP A 83 -2.63 7.15 22.89
C TRP A 83 -2.12 8.13 21.83
N LYS A 84 -2.22 9.45 22.07
CA LYS A 84 -1.63 10.46 21.19
C LYS A 84 -0.12 10.31 21.08
N GLY A 85 0.55 10.03 22.20
CA GLY A 85 1.98 9.74 22.25
C GLY A 85 2.37 8.56 21.37
N ILE A 86 1.59 7.48 21.38
CA ILE A 86 1.80 6.32 20.48
C ILE A 86 1.65 6.73 19.01
N VAL A 87 0.58 7.47 18.68
CA VAL A 87 0.33 7.94 17.30
C VAL A 87 1.50 8.77 16.79
N ALA A 88 2.01 9.69 17.61
CA ALA A 88 3.16 10.53 17.27
C ALA A 88 4.45 9.70 17.15
N LYS A 89 4.75 8.86 18.15
CA LYS A 89 5.98 8.04 18.21
C LYS A 89 6.17 7.14 17.00
N TYR A 90 5.07 6.55 16.52
CA TYR A 90 5.09 5.63 15.37
C TYR A 90 4.70 6.29 14.05
N ASP A 91 4.51 7.62 14.05
CA ASP A 91 4.11 8.40 12.87
C ASP A 91 2.92 7.75 12.15
N LEU A 92 1.86 7.46 12.93
CA LEU A 92 0.64 6.80 12.47
C LEU A 92 -0.40 7.80 11.94
N ARG A 93 -0.26 9.08 12.30
CA ARG A 93 -1.21 10.15 11.94
C ARG A 93 -1.38 10.28 10.41
N ARG A 94 -0.34 10.01 9.63
CA ARG A 94 -0.38 10.05 8.15
C ARG A 94 -1.34 9.05 7.51
N TYR A 95 -1.70 7.97 8.22
CA TYR A 95 -2.65 6.98 7.73
C TYR A 95 -4.08 7.30 8.15
N MET A 96 -4.30 8.36 8.94
CA MET A 96 -5.59 8.66 9.54
C MET A 96 -6.30 9.78 8.78
N LYS A 97 -7.54 9.51 8.39
CA LYS A 97 -8.51 10.48 7.89
C LYS A 97 -9.50 10.74 9.02
N LEU A 98 -9.18 11.75 9.82
CA LEU A 98 -10.01 12.21 10.93
C LEU A 98 -11.12 13.15 10.44
N GLY A 99 -12.19 13.27 11.22
CA GLY A 99 -13.38 14.00 10.80
C GLY A 99 -14.11 13.33 9.63
N HIS A 100 -13.95 12.02 9.47
CA HIS A 100 -14.57 11.24 8.39
C HIS A 100 -15.33 10.06 8.98
N LYS A 101 -16.64 10.04 8.79
CA LYS A 101 -17.51 8.97 9.28
C LYS A 101 -17.69 7.91 8.21
N VAL A 102 -17.35 6.65 8.49
CA VAL A 102 -17.72 5.54 7.60
C VAL A 102 -19.25 5.38 7.60
N VAL A 103 -19.87 5.51 6.44
CA VAL A 103 -21.34 5.44 6.25
C VAL A 103 -21.78 4.16 5.56
N GLU A 104 -20.89 3.50 4.83
CA GLU A 104 -21.17 2.23 4.14
C GLU A 104 -19.91 1.37 4.10
N ALA A 105 -20.06 0.07 4.33
CA ALA A 105 -19.05 -0.94 4.02
C ALA A 105 -19.76 -2.12 3.36
N ARG A 106 -19.54 -2.31 2.05
CA ARG A 106 -20.21 -3.33 1.24
C ARG A 106 -19.17 -4.26 0.64
N PHE A 107 -19.34 -5.56 0.88
CA PHE A 107 -18.54 -6.57 0.20
C PHE A 107 -19.09 -6.84 -1.20
N ASN A 108 -18.20 -6.91 -2.20
CA ASN A 108 -18.50 -7.38 -3.55
C ASN A 108 -17.92 -8.78 -3.70
N GLU A 109 -18.78 -9.81 -3.73
CA GLU A 109 -18.34 -11.21 -3.82
C GLU A 109 -17.63 -11.53 -5.15
N ALA A 110 -18.12 -10.99 -6.26
CA ALA A 110 -17.55 -11.26 -7.59
C ALA A 110 -16.11 -10.76 -7.72
N GLU A 111 -15.81 -9.65 -7.05
CA GLU A 111 -14.47 -9.05 -7.03
C GLU A 111 -13.66 -9.45 -5.81
N SER A 112 -14.29 -10.02 -4.79
CA SER A 112 -13.70 -10.27 -3.47
C SER A 112 -13.15 -9.01 -2.78
N LYS A 113 -13.79 -7.86 -3.00
CA LYS A 113 -13.34 -6.53 -2.53
C LYS A 113 -14.34 -5.89 -1.59
N TRP A 114 -13.85 -5.07 -0.66
CA TRP A 114 -14.67 -4.20 0.17
C TRP A 114 -14.76 -2.80 -0.42
N TYR A 115 -15.98 -2.31 -0.60
CA TYR A 115 -16.28 -0.93 -0.96
C TYR A 115 -16.67 -0.19 0.30
N VAL A 116 -15.87 0.80 0.70
CA VAL A 116 -16.08 1.59 1.91
C VAL A 116 -16.35 3.03 1.52
N LYS A 117 -17.47 3.59 1.99
CA LYS A 117 -17.78 5.02 1.84
C LYS A 117 -17.56 5.72 3.16
N ALA A 118 -16.83 6.83 3.13
CA ALA A 118 -16.63 7.71 4.26
C ALA A 118 -17.10 9.12 3.89
N GLU A 119 -17.86 9.73 4.78
CA GLU A 119 -18.38 11.09 4.66
C GLU A 119 -17.52 12.04 5.50
N ASP A 120 -17.02 13.12 4.89
CA ASP A 120 -16.38 14.21 5.63
C ASP A 120 -17.43 14.92 6.50
N CYS A 121 -17.24 14.88 7.82
CA CYS A 121 -18.18 15.41 8.79
C CYS A 121 -18.38 16.94 8.70
N ARG A 122 -17.51 17.66 7.99
CA ARG A 122 -17.57 19.12 7.84
C ARG A 122 -18.25 19.53 6.55
N THR A 123 -18.00 18.83 5.45
CA THR A 123 -18.48 19.21 4.12
C THR A 123 -19.66 18.35 3.66
N GLY A 124 -19.85 17.17 4.24
CA GLY A 124 -20.80 16.16 3.77
C GLY A 124 -20.34 15.45 2.49
N GLU A 125 -19.13 15.72 2.00
CA GLU A 125 -18.58 15.05 0.81
C GLU A 125 -18.29 13.58 1.13
N VAL A 126 -18.72 12.69 0.23
CA VAL A 126 -18.52 11.25 0.37
C VAL A 126 -17.37 10.81 -0.51
N VAL A 127 -16.35 10.23 0.11
CA VAL A 127 -15.26 9.52 -0.57
C VAL A 127 -15.53 8.03 -0.53
N GLN A 128 -15.25 7.34 -1.63
CA GLN A 128 -15.32 5.88 -1.72
C GLN A 128 -13.92 5.30 -1.90
N ASN A 129 -13.57 4.32 -1.08
CA ASN A 129 -12.34 3.55 -1.18
C ASN A 129 -12.67 2.09 -1.42
N ILE A 130 -11.81 1.45 -2.21
CA ILE A 130 -11.81 0.00 -2.39
C ILE A 130 -10.70 -0.54 -1.50
N CYS A 131 -11.07 -1.38 -0.54
CA CYS A 131 -10.13 -2.11 0.28
C CYS A 131 -9.95 -3.49 -0.35
N ASP A 132 -8.73 -3.72 -0.80
CA ASP A 132 -8.33 -4.97 -1.41
C ASP A 132 -7.02 -5.44 -0.76
N PRO A 133 -7.05 -6.57 -0.02
CA PRO A 133 -5.86 -7.14 0.60
C PRO A 133 -4.81 -7.68 -0.40
N GLU A 134 -5.15 -7.89 -1.69
CA GLU A 134 -4.36 -8.62 -2.69
C GLU A 134 -4.20 -7.91 -4.08
N ASP A 135 -4.91 -6.81 -4.37
CA ASP A 135 -5.18 -6.34 -5.76
C ASP A 135 -4.01 -5.85 -6.59
N LYS A 136 -3.06 -5.09 -5.99
CA LYS A 136 -2.07 -4.38 -6.81
C LYS A 136 -1.24 -5.37 -7.63
N TRP A 137 -1.18 -6.64 -7.24
CA TRP A 137 -0.57 -7.69 -8.05
C TRP A 137 -1.24 -7.83 -9.41
N TYR A 138 -2.55 -8.05 -9.47
CA TYR A 138 -3.25 -8.36 -10.72
C TYR A 138 -3.22 -7.18 -11.67
N ASP A 139 -3.50 -5.97 -11.20
CA ASP A 139 -3.44 -4.77 -12.04
C ASP A 139 -2.03 -4.55 -12.61
N ILE A 140 -1.00 -4.70 -11.78
CA ILE A 140 0.39 -4.52 -12.22
C ILE A 140 0.76 -5.58 -13.26
N ILE A 141 0.42 -6.85 -13.03
CA ILE A 141 0.71 -7.93 -13.99
C ILE A 141 -0.08 -7.73 -15.28
N GLN A 142 -1.37 -7.38 -15.21
CA GLN A 142 -2.21 -7.17 -16.39
C GLN A 142 -1.65 -6.05 -17.27
N VAL A 143 -1.38 -4.89 -16.68
CA VAL A 143 -0.90 -3.72 -17.43
C VAL A 143 0.55 -3.90 -17.89
N ASN A 144 1.43 -4.42 -17.04
CA ASN A 144 2.87 -4.44 -17.33
C ASN A 144 3.37 -5.72 -18.00
N LEU A 145 2.57 -6.79 -18.08
CA LEU A 145 2.97 -8.05 -18.69
C LEU A 145 1.90 -8.60 -19.65
N SER A 146 0.68 -8.85 -19.18
CA SER A 146 -0.36 -9.51 -20.00
C SER A 146 -0.73 -8.68 -21.23
N ALA A 147 -0.84 -7.35 -21.09
CA ALA A 147 -1.11 -6.47 -22.22
C ALA A 147 -0.06 -6.58 -23.33
N ALA A 148 1.24 -6.67 -22.97
CA ALA A 148 2.32 -6.82 -23.96
C ALA A 148 2.22 -8.14 -24.73
N PHE A 149 1.83 -9.23 -24.05
CA PHE A 149 1.59 -10.52 -24.70
C PHE A 149 0.46 -10.44 -25.72
N VAL A 150 -0.71 -9.95 -25.31
CA VAL A 150 -1.91 -9.89 -26.16
C VAL A 150 -1.69 -8.96 -27.36
N LEU A 151 -1.10 -7.78 -27.13
CA LEU A 151 -0.82 -6.81 -28.20
C LEU A 151 0.20 -7.35 -29.20
N ALA A 152 1.23 -8.07 -28.75
CA ALA A 152 2.22 -8.67 -29.63
C ALA A 152 1.58 -9.74 -30.54
N GLN A 153 0.67 -10.57 -30.01
CA GLN A 153 -0.07 -11.55 -30.82
C GLN A 153 -0.97 -10.88 -31.85
N ALA A 154 -1.71 -9.85 -31.43
CA ALA A 154 -2.60 -9.10 -32.33
C ALA A 154 -1.80 -8.42 -33.45
N PHE A 155 -0.67 -7.79 -33.13
CA PHE A 155 0.24 -7.18 -34.09
C PHE A 155 0.82 -8.22 -35.05
N ALA A 156 1.29 -9.37 -34.54
CA ALA A 156 1.83 -10.44 -35.38
C ALA A 156 0.79 -10.96 -36.38
N SER A 157 -0.46 -11.17 -35.92
CA SER A 157 -1.56 -11.59 -36.81
C SER A 157 -1.81 -10.58 -37.93
N ASP A 158 -1.78 -9.29 -37.62
CA ASP A 158 -1.99 -8.22 -38.59
C ASP A 158 -0.83 -8.12 -39.61
N ILE A 159 0.43 -8.21 -39.15
CA ILE A 159 1.61 -8.19 -40.02
C ILE A 159 1.61 -9.36 -41.01
N VAL A 160 1.25 -10.57 -40.55
CA VAL A 160 1.13 -11.75 -41.41
C VAL A 160 0.05 -11.55 -42.47
N LYS A 161 -1.13 -11.03 -42.11
CA LYS A 161 -2.22 -10.72 -43.06
C LYS A 161 -1.79 -9.70 -44.11
N ARG A 162 -1.02 -8.69 -43.70
CA ARG A 162 -0.50 -7.64 -44.59
C ARG A 162 0.69 -8.09 -45.43
N ARG A 163 1.27 -9.27 -45.15
CA ARG A 163 2.52 -9.76 -45.76
C ARG A 163 3.66 -8.73 -45.63
N ALA A 164 3.75 -8.10 -44.46
CA ALA A 164 4.70 -7.04 -44.15
C ALA A 164 5.79 -7.54 -43.19
N GLN A 165 6.77 -6.68 -42.91
CA GLN A 165 7.73 -6.86 -41.81
C GLN A 165 7.31 -5.98 -40.63
N GLY A 166 7.66 -6.41 -39.41
CA GLY A 166 7.25 -5.73 -38.18
C GLY A 166 8.39 -5.55 -37.17
N LYS A 167 8.21 -4.60 -36.25
CA LYS A 167 9.07 -4.46 -35.08
C LYS A 167 8.24 -4.24 -33.83
N ILE A 168 8.56 -4.96 -32.76
CA ILE A 168 7.98 -4.77 -31.43
C ILE A 168 9.10 -4.33 -30.49
N ILE A 169 8.87 -3.23 -29.76
CA ILE A 169 9.79 -2.74 -28.74
C ILE A 169 9.04 -2.69 -27.42
N ASN A 170 9.40 -3.59 -26.51
CA ASN A 170 8.83 -3.63 -25.17
C ASN A 170 9.57 -2.68 -24.22
N THR A 171 8.83 -2.12 -23.26
CA THR A 171 9.40 -1.32 -22.17
C THR A 171 9.60 -2.21 -20.94
N SER A 172 10.85 -2.55 -20.68
CA SER A 172 11.30 -3.26 -19.47
C SER A 172 11.78 -2.24 -18.41
N SER A 173 12.70 -2.64 -17.54
CA SER A 173 13.30 -1.80 -16.51
C SER A 173 14.59 -2.46 -16.02
N VAL A 174 15.50 -1.72 -15.40
CA VAL A 174 16.53 -2.31 -14.51
C VAL A 174 15.92 -3.20 -13.43
N GLY A 175 14.67 -2.95 -13.03
CA GLY A 175 13.87 -3.83 -12.19
C GLY A 175 13.51 -5.19 -12.81
N GLY A 176 13.78 -5.38 -14.11
CA GLY A 176 13.73 -6.68 -14.80
C GLY A 176 15.03 -7.49 -14.71
N PHE A 177 16.03 -6.96 -13.99
CA PHE A 177 17.32 -7.61 -13.70
C PHE A 177 17.67 -7.57 -12.20
N LEU A 178 17.01 -6.69 -11.44
CA LEU A 178 17.28 -6.42 -10.03
C LEU A 178 15.95 -6.30 -9.25
N ALA A 179 15.95 -6.63 -7.96
CA ALA A 179 14.79 -6.49 -7.09
C ALA A 179 14.94 -5.32 -6.09
N SER A 180 13.85 -4.63 -5.82
CA SER A 180 13.77 -3.56 -4.80
C SER A 180 12.67 -3.85 -3.78
N LYS A 181 12.83 -3.38 -2.54
CA LYS A 181 11.79 -3.49 -1.51
C LYS A 181 10.49 -2.86 -2.01
N ASN A 182 9.38 -3.49 -1.68
CA ASN A 182 8.03 -3.04 -2.00
C ASN A 182 7.67 -2.97 -3.51
N THR A 183 8.35 -3.74 -4.36
CA THR A 183 8.11 -3.73 -5.82
C THR A 183 7.89 -5.13 -6.39
N VAL A 184 7.38 -6.08 -5.61
CA VAL A 184 7.33 -7.51 -5.97
C VAL A 184 6.58 -7.75 -7.28
N ALA A 185 5.34 -7.25 -7.39
CA ALA A 185 4.52 -7.39 -8.61
C ALA A 185 5.19 -6.73 -9.83
N TYR A 186 5.74 -5.53 -9.63
CA TYR A 186 6.41 -4.79 -10.69
C TYR A 186 7.67 -5.50 -11.18
N THR A 187 8.50 -5.99 -10.24
CA THR A 187 9.72 -6.76 -10.52
C THR A 187 9.36 -8.04 -11.28
N ALA A 188 8.33 -8.77 -10.85
CA ALA A 188 7.85 -9.96 -11.53
C ALA A 188 7.39 -9.64 -12.97
N ALA A 189 6.58 -8.59 -13.16
CA ALA A 189 6.14 -8.16 -14.49
C ALA A 189 7.31 -7.81 -15.41
N ARG A 190 8.30 -7.05 -14.93
CA ARG A 190 9.47 -6.63 -15.74
C ARG A 190 10.41 -7.78 -16.10
N HIS A 191 10.60 -8.74 -15.18
CA HIS A 191 11.30 -10.00 -15.53
C HIS A 191 10.49 -10.78 -16.57
N GLY A 192 9.16 -10.82 -16.42
CA GLY A 192 8.25 -11.39 -17.39
C GLY A 192 8.39 -10.76 -18.78
N ILE A 193 8.48 -9.44 -18.89
CA ILE A 193 8.70 -8.73 -20.17
C ILE A 193 10.03 -9.12 -20.81
N ASN A 194 11.10 -9.27 -20.02
CA ASN A 194 12.40 -9.71 -20.53
C ASN A 194 12.33 -11.14 -21.08
N ALA A 195 11.62 -12.04 -20.39
CA ALA A 195 11.41 -13.41 -20.86
C ALA A 195 10.52 -13.46 -22.11
N LEU A 196 9.40 -12.73 -22.08
CA LEU A 196 8.44 -12.59 -23.18
C LEU A 196 9.14 -12.10 -24.45
N THR A 197 9.98 -11.07 -24.33
CA THR A 197 10.75 -10.52 -25.44
C THR A 197 11.60 -11.61 -26.08
N LYS A 198 12.37 -12.37 -25.30
CA LYS A 198 13.22 -13.46 -25.82
C LYS A 198 12.40 -14.56 -26.51
N SER A 199 11.25 -14.92 -25.93
CA SER A 199 10.36 -15.93 -26.52
C SER A 199 9.82 -15.47 -27.87
N PHE A 200 9.24 -14.27 -27.93
CA PHE A 200 8.70 -13.72 -29.18
C PHE A 200 9.76 -13.39 -30.22
N SER A 201 10.98 -12.99 -29.83
CA SER A 201 12.08 -12.85 -30.78
C SER A 201 12.37 -14.17 -31.50
N THR A 202 12.17 -15.30 -30.84
CA THR A 202 12.38 -16.64 -31.42
C THR A 202 11.18 -17.05 -32.26
N GLU A 203 9.96 -16.94 -31.72
CA GLU A 203 8.74 -17.38 -32.40
C GLU A 203 8.38 -16.52 -33.62
N PHE A 204 8.51 -15.19 -33.51
CA PHE A 204 8.06 -14.28 -34.56
C PHE A 204 9.15 -13.94 -35.59
N ALA A 205 10.38 -14.43 -35.40
CA ALA A 205 11.44 -14.26 -36.39
C ALA A 205 11.05 -14.80 -37.77
N ALA A 206 10.44 -15.99 -37.81
CA ALA A 206 9.97 -16.61 -39.06
C ALA A 206 8.82 -15.81 -39.72
N LEU A 207 8.15 -14.95 -38.97
CA LEU A 207 7.09 -14.06 -39.45
C LEU A 207 7.63 -12.70 -39.94
N GLY A 208 8.96 -12.51 -39.94
CA GLY A 208 9.58 -11.24 -40.33
C GLY A 208 9.39 -10.12 -39.29
N ILE A 209 9.24 -10.49 -38.01
CA ILE A 209 9.03 -9.53 -36.91
C ILE A 209 10.23 -9.57 -35.95
N ASN A 210 10.84 -8.40 -35.74
CA ASN A 210 11.93 -8.26 -34.77
C ASN A 210 11.38 -7.75 -33.44
N VAL A 211 11.64 -8.49 -32.37
CA VAL A 211 11.19 -8.13 -31.01
C VAL A 211 12.40 -7.79 -30.14
N ASN A 212 12.36 -6.64 -29.48
CA ASN A 212 13.39 -6.15 -28.56
C ASN A 212 12.77 -5.51 -27.32
N ALA A 213 13.59 -5.30 -26.29
CA ALA A 213 13.19 -4.55 -25.11
C ALA A 213 14.22 -3.49 -24.74
N VAL A 214 13.74 -2.34 -24.30
CA VAL A 214 14.56 -1.31 -23.65
C VAL A 214 14.36 -1.41 -22.14
N ALA A 215 15.44 -1.33 -21.36
CA ALA A 215 15.39 -1.43 -19.90
C ALA A 215 15.92 -0.14 -19.25
N PRO A 216 15.05 0.86 -19.04
CA PRO A 216 15.48 2.11 -18.42
C PRO A 216 15.95 1.91 -16.98
N GLY A 217 17.04 2.58 -16.65
CA GLY A 217 17.49 2.81 -15.28
C GLY A 217 16.77 3.99 -14.63
N TYR A 218 17.18 4.34 -13.41
CA TYR A 218 16.70 5.57 -12.80
C TYR A 218 17.29 6.78 -13.53
N THR A 219 16.43 7.67 -13.98
CA THR A 219 16.80 8.99 -14.50
C THR A 219 16.24 10.06 -13.57
N ILE A 220 16.88 11.21 -13.47
CA ILE A 220 16.38 12.31 -12.64
C ILE A 220 15.10 12.86 -13.28
N THR A 221 13.98 12.65 -12.60
CA THR A 221 12.65 13.19 -12.95
C THR A 221 12.00 13.70 -11.67
N GLU A 222 10.92 14.47 -11.78
CA GLU A 222 10.15 14.92 -10.62
C GLU A 222 9.71 13.75 -9.71
N MET A 223 9.29 12.64 -10.32
CA MET A 223 8.85 11.43 -9.60
C MET A 223 9.99 10.67 -8.90
N THR A 224 11.20 10.69 -9.48
CA THR A 224 12.34 9.89 -9.01
C THR A 224 13.35 10.68 -8.19
N ARG A 225 13.27 12.02 -8.20
CA ARG A 225 14.21 12.94 -7.55
C ARG A 225 14.42 12.62 -6.08
N LYS A 226 13.33 12.55 -5.31
CA LYS A 226 13.39 12.27 -3.86
C LYS A 226 13.97 10.89 -3.54
N ASN A 227 13.75 9.90 -4.41
CA ASN A 227 14.32 8.56 -4.22
C ASN A 227 15.80 8.50 -4.60
N LEU A 228 16.21 9.23 -5.64
CA LEU A 228 17.61 9.36 -6.06
C LEU A 228 18.44 10.18 -5.07
N GLU A 229 17.88 11.23 -4.46
CA GLU A 229 18.57 12.01 -3.43
C GLU A 229 18.84 11.18 -2.17
N ASN A 230 17.88 10.33 -1.77
CA ASN A 230 17.99 9.52 -0.55
C ASN A 230 18.78 8.21 -0.73
N ASN A 231 18.80 7.64 -1.94
CA ASN A 231 19.35 6.29 -2.18
C ASN A 231 20.24 6.21 -3.44
N GLY A 232 20.64 7.34 -4.03
CA GLY A 232 21.31 7.42 -5.32
C GLY A 232 22.59 6.58 -5.41
N GLU A 233 23.45 6.62 -4.39
CA GLU A 233 24.67 5.81 -4.38
C GLU A 233 24.42 4.29 -4.42
N ALA A 234 23.34 3.82 -3.78
CA ALA A 234 22.99 2.41 -3.79
C ALA A 234 22.45 1.95 -5.15
N PHE A 235 21.78 2.85 -5.88
CA PHE A 235 21.30 2.58 -7.24
C PHE A 235 22.44 2.61 -8.26
N LEU A 236 23.37 3.57 -8.15
CA LEU A 236 24.53 3.69 -9.06
C LEU A 236 25.41 2.44 -9.03
N LYS A 237 25.63 1.82 -7.87
CA LYS A 237 26.39 0.56 -7.74
C LYS A 237 25.76 -0.64 -8.47
N ARG A 238 24.50 -0.55 -8.88
CA ARG A 238 23.74 -1.66 -9.48
C ARG A 238 23.33 -1.42 -10.93
N ILE A 239 23.49 -0.21 -11.45
CA ILE A 239 23.19 0.10 -12.85
C ILE A 239 24.48 -0.12 -13.65
N PRO A 240 24.48 -0.97 -14.70
CA PRO A 240 25.69 -1.33 -15.46
C PRO A 240 26.38 -0.19 -16.21
N ILE A 241 25.82 1.03 -16.18
CA ILE A 241 26.36 2.24 -16.78
C ILE A 241 26.17 3.36 -15.75
N GLY A 242 27.08 3.39 -14.77
CA GLY A 242 27.32 4.51 -13.87
C GLY A 242 28.74 4.98 -14.06
#